data_AF-A0A9E4L737-F1
#
_entry.id   AF-A0A9E4L737-F1
#
_cell.length_a   1.000
_cell.length_b   1.000
_cell.length_c   1.000
_cell.angle_alpha   90.00
_cell.angle_beta   90.00
_cell.angle_gamma   90.00
#
_symmetry.space_group_name_H-M   'P 1'
#
loop_
_entity.id
_entity.type
_entity.pdbx_description
1 polymer ?
#
loop_
_entity_poly.entity_id
_entity_poly.type
_entity_poly.pdbx_seq_one_letter_code
_entity_poly.pdbx_strand_id
1 'polypeptide(L)'
;MNMLTVRTLLAIRKARCFLVQHPLTRNATLKMVKRRAVAAGLPSEVYNHSFRGTGITKYLCNAGTLEMAIRIAGHESIRTNHRYNRVHEQLSLNEIKRIHI
;
A
#
# COMPACT_ATOMS: atom_id res chain seq x y z
N MET A 1 14.82 -5.40 -27.88
CA MET A 1 15.02 -4.91 -26.49
C MET A 1 16.31 -4.10 -26.46
N ASN A 2 16.29 -2.83 -26.04
CA ASN A 2 17.44 -1.91 -26.11
C ASN A 2 18.51 -2.27 -25.05
N MET A 3 19.79 -2.06 -25.37
CA MET A 3 20.94 -2.21 -24.47
C MET A 3 20.77 -1.47 -23.12
N LEU A 4 20.08 -0.33 -23.08
CA LEU A 4 19.72 0.40 -21.86
C LEU A 4 18.74 -0.39 -20.97
N THR A 5 17.77 -1.08 -21.58
CA THR A 5 16.79 -1.93 -20.89
C THR A 5 17.46 -3.16 -20.29
N VAL A 6 18.39 -3.79 -21.02
CA VAL A 6 19.15 -4.96 -20.55
C VAL A 6 20.03 -4.62 -19.34
N ARG A 7 20.74 -3.48 -19.38
CA ARG A 7 21.57 -3.01 -18.26
C ARG A 7 20.75 -2.69 -17.01
N THR A 8 19.59 -2.06 -17.19
CA THR A 8 18.69 -1.72 -16.08
C THR A 8 18.12 -2.97 -15.42
N LEU A 9 17.66 -3.95 -16.21
CA LEU A 9 17.15 -5.22 -15.68
C LEU A 9 18.23 -6.02 -14.93
N LEU A 10 19.46 -6.04 -15.45
CA LEU A 10 20.58 -6.71 -14.79
C LEU A 10 20.94 -6.03 -13.46
N ALA A 11 20.93 -4.70 -13.41
CA ALA A 11 21.17 -3.93 -12.19
C ALA A 11 20.09 -4.20 -11.13
N ILE A 12 18.81 -4.22 -11.52
CA ILE A 12 17.70 -4.56 -10.63
C ILE A 12 17.85 -5.98 -10.08
N ARG A 13 18.18 -6.95 -10.95
CA ARG A 13 18.37 -8.34 -10.54
C ARG A 13 19.52 -8.50 -9.55
N LYS A 14 20.66 -7.83 -9.80
CA LYS A 14 21.83 -7.82 -8.90
C LYS A 14 21.48 -7.20 -7.55
N ALA A 15 20.81 -6.04 -7.55
CA ALA A 15 20.35 -5.39 -6.33
C ALA A 15 19.39 -6.28 -5.53
N ARG A 16 18.47 -6.98 -6.21
CA ARG A 16 17.54 -7.91 -5.56
C ARG A 16 18.27 -9.04 -4.85
N CYS A 17 19.21 -9.72 -5.53
CA CYS A 17 19.99 -10.80 -4.92
C CYS A 17 20.78 -10.32 -3.70
N PHE A 18 21.39 -9.13 -3.78
CA PHE A 18 22.12 -8.54 -2.66
C PHE A 18 21.20 -8.30 -1.45
N LEU A 19 20.01 -7.73 -1.67
CA LEU A 19 19.05 -7.42 -0.60
C LEU A 19 18.39 -8.65 0.02
N VAL A 20 18.35 -9.79 -0.68
CA VAL A 20 17.91 -11.08 -0.10
C VAL A 20 18.93 -11.56 0.93
N GLN A 21 20.22 -11.45 0.62
CA GLN A 21 21.30 -11.87 1.52
C GLN A 21 21.58 -10.84 2.62
N HIS A 22 21.31 -9.57 2.34
CA HIS A 22 21.59 -8.43 3.22
C HIS A 22 20.34 -7.57 3.37
N PRO A 23 19.35 -8.03 4.16
CA PRO A 23 18.09 -7.32 4.32
C PRO A 23 18.33 -5.94 4.95
N LEU A 24 17.59 -4.94 4.44
CA LEU A 24 17.63 -3.60 5.02
C LEU A 24 17.04 -3.63 6.43
N THR A 25 17.67 -2.90 7.33
CA THR A 25 17.10 -2.66 8.66
C THR A 25 15.81 -1.85 8.54
N ARG A 26 14.91 -2.01 9.52
CA ARG A 26 13.68 -1.21 9.63
C ARG A 26 13.94 0.30 9.57
N ASN A 27 15.02 0.77 10.18
CA ASN A 27 15.38 2.18 10.17
C ASN A 27 15.89 2.64 8.81
N ALA A 28 16.65 1.81 8.10
CA ALA A 28 17.11 2.12 6.76
C ALA A 28 15.92 2.25 5.78
N THR A 29 14.93 1.35 5.86
CA THR A 29 13.71 1.44 5.04
C THR A 29 12.89 2.66 5.39
N LEU A 30 12.71 2.97 6.68
CA LEU A 30 12.01 4.18 7.12
C LEU A 30 12.67 5.45 6.58
N LYS A 31 13.99 5.62 6.77
CA LYS A 31 14.73 6.78 6.24
C LYS A 31 14.58 6.89 4.72
N MET A 32 14.64 5.77 4.02
CA MET A 32 14.47 5.70 2.57
C MET A 32 13.08 6.19 2.12
N VAL A 33 12.02 5.82 2.84
CA VAL A 33 10.66 6.28 2.57
C VAL A 33 10.48 7.75 2.92
N LYS A 34 11.00 8.22 4.07
CA LYS A 34 10.92 9.63 4.46
C LYS A 34 11.56 10.56 3.43
N ARG A 35 12.74 10.22 2.92
CA ARG A 35 13.39 11.02 1.85
C ARG A 35 12.51 11.14 0.60
N ARG A 36 11.84 10.04 0.20
CA ARG A 36 10.95 10.05 -0.95
C ARG A 36 9.67 10.83 -0.68
N ALA A 37 9.11 10.72 0.52
CA ALA A 37 7.94 11.49 0.92
C ALA A 37 8.21 12.99 0.84
N VAL A 38 9.35 13.45 1.38
CA VAL A 38 9.79 14.85 1.26
C VAL A 38 9.95 15.28 -0.19
N ALA A 39 10.65 14.49 -1.01
CA ALA A 39 10.84 14.80 -2.43
C ALA A 39 9.52 14.86 -3.22
N ALA A 40 8.49 14.14 -2.76
CA ALA A 40 7.15 14.15 -3.35
C ALA A 40 6.20 15.18 -2.73
N GLY A 41 6.65 16.01 -1.77
CA GLY A 41 5.81 16.98 -1.06
C GLY A 41 4.74 16.34 -0.16
N LEU A 42 4.95 15.10 0.27
CA LEU A 42 4.00 14.38 1.13
C LEU A 42 4.18 14.73 2.61
N PRO A 43 3.12 14.61 3.42
CA PRO A 43 3.17 14.87 4.86
C PRO A 43 4.21 14.03 5.59
N SER A 44 4.71 14.57 6.70
CA SER A 44 5.74 13.94 7.53
C SER A 44 5.28 12.60 8.13
N GLU A 45 3.98 12.36 8.21
CA GLU A 45 3.31 11.19 8.75
C GLU A 45 3.34 10.00 7.78
N VAL A 46 3.87 10.16 6.56
CA VAL A 46 4.03 9.04 5.61
C VAL A 46 5.20 8.15 6.02
N TYR A 47 4.94 6.86 6.21
CA TYR A 47 5.95 5.83 6.49
C TYR A 47 5.54 4.49 5.87
N ASN A 48 6.35 3.45 6.10
CA ASN A 48 6.15 2.12 5.48
C ASN A 48 4.71 1.58 5.66
N HIS A 49 4.08 1.78 6.83
CA HIS A 49 2.72 1.28 7.08
C HIS A 49 1.65 2.11 6.38
N SER A 50 1.90 3.40 6.11
CA SER A 50 0.99 4.24 5.34
C SER A 50 0.72 3.62 3.97
N PHE A 51 1.76 3.12 3.29
CA PHE A 51 1.61 2.43 2.01
C PHE A 51 0.76 1.16 2.09
N ARG A 52 0.95 0.36 3.16
CA ARG A 52 0.13 -0.83 3.39
C ARG A 52 -1.34 -0.45 3.58
N GLY A 53 -1.63 0.55 4.41
CA GLY A 53 -2.98 1.05 4.61
C GLY A 53 -3.61 1.58 3.32
N THR A 54 -2.89 2.41 2.58
CA THR A 54 -3.34 2.95 1.28
C THR A 54 -3.62 1.84 0.27
N GLY A 55 -2.77 0.81 0.20
CA GLY A 55 -2.98 -0.32 -0.71
C GLY A 55 -4.25 -1.11 -0.40
N ILE A 56 -4.49 -1.41 0.88
CA ILE A 56 -5.71 -2.12 1.32
C ILE A 56 -6.94 -1.26 1.03
N THR A 57 -6.92 0.02 1.41
CA THR A 57 -8.04 0.94 1.15
C THR A 57 -8.31 1.09 -0.34
N LYS A 58 -7.27 1.27 -1.18
CA LYS A 58 -7.46 1.43 -2.62
C LYS A 58 -8.00 0.17 -3.28
N TYR A 59 -7.56 -1.01 -2.83
CA TYR A 59 -8.10 -2.28 -3.28
C TYR A 59 -9.61 -2.37 -3.00
N LEU A 60 -10.03 -2.06 -1.78
CA LEU A 60 -11.45 -2.08 -1.38
C LEU A 60 -12.28 -1.03 -2.13
N CYS A 61 -11.79 0.21 -2.27
CA CYS A 61 -12.46 1.26 -3.03
C CYS A 61 -12.60 0.92 -4.53
N ASN A 62 -11.75 0.06 -5.07
CA ASN A 62 -11.81 -0.39 -6.46
C ASN A 62 -12.59 -1.73 -6.60
N ALA A 63 -13.64 -1.91 -5.80
CA ALA A 63 -14.49 -3.10 -5.79
C ALA A 63 -13.79 -4.43 -5.43
N GLY A 64 -12.64 -4.37 -4.76
CA GLY A 64 -11.98 -5.53 -4.17
C GLY A 64 -12.79 -6.10 -2.98
N THR A 65 -12.69 -7.41 -2.76
CA THR A 65 -13.45 -8.07 -1.67
C THR A 65 -12.73 -7.97 -0.33
N LEU A 66 -13.48 -7.89 0.77
CA LEU A 66 -12.89 -7.83 2.11
C LEU A 66 -12.05 -9.07 2.43
N GLU A 67 -12.51 -10.25 2.02
CA GLU A 67 -11.79 -11.52 2.21
C GLU A 67 -10.41 -11.50 1.54
N MET A 68 -10.35 -11.04 0.29
CA MET A 68 -9.08 -10.98 -0.43
C MET A 68 -8.16 -9.89 0.14
N ALA A 69 -8.72 -8.76 0.58
CA ALA A 69 -7.98 -7.71 1.26
C ALA A 69 -7.32 -8.23 2.56
N ILE A 70 -8.03 -9.05 3.33
CA ILE A 70 -7.53 -9.71 4.54
C ILE A 70 -6.40 -10.68 4.20
N ARG A 71 -6.58 -11.51 3.17
CA ARG A 71 -5.59 -12.48 2.70
C ARG A 71 -4.30 -11.78 2.25
N ILE A 72 -4.40 -10.74 1.43
CA ILE A 72 -3.27 -9.94 0.97
C ILE A 72 -2.55 -9.26 2.15
N ALA A 73 -3.31 -8.78 3.14
CA ALA A 73 -2.75 -8.14 4.31
C ALA A 73 -2.17 -9.13 5.34
N GLY A 74 -2.49 -10.43 5.25
CA GLY A 74 -2.13 -11.42 6.27
C GLY A 74 -2.75 -11.10 7.63
N HIS A 75 -3.99 -10.62 7.65
CA HIS A 75 -4.72 -10.33 8.89
C HIS A 75 -5.42 -11.60 9.40
N GLU A 76 -5.21 -11.94 10.67
CA GLU A 76 -5.92 -13.05 11.33
C GLU A 76 -7.40 -12.73 11.59
N SER A 77 -7.72 -11.44 11.78
CA SER A 77 -9.04 -10.99 12.16
C SER A 77 -9.58 -9.98 11.15
N ILE A 78 -10.80 -10.21 10.71
CA ILE A 78 -11.58 -9.30 9.87
C ILE A 78 -11.64 -7.89 10.49
N ARG A 79 -11.73 -7.81 11.83
CA ARG A 79 -11.79 -6.54 12.58
C ARG A 79 -10.62 -5.62 12.31
N THR A 80 -9.42 -6.16 12.11
CA THR A 80 -8.21 -5.37 11.83
C THR A 80 -8.20 -4.79 10.41
N ASN A 81 -8.97 -5.38 9.48
CA ASN A 81 -9.13 -4.87 8.12
C ASN A 81 -10.26 -3.82 8.02
N HIS A 82 -11.30 -3.91 8.85
CA HIS A 82 -12.44 -2.98 8.83
C HIS A 82 -12.05 -1.49 8.88
N ARG A 83 -10.97 -1.11 9.59
CA ARG A 83 -10.46 0.28 9.62
C ARG A 83 -10.04 0.81 8.24
N TYR A 84 -9.74 -0.07 7.29
CA TYR A 84 -9.35 0.28 5.92
C TYR A 84 -10.53 0.25 4.94
N ASN A 85 -11.67 -0.34 5.32
CA ASN A 85 -12.88 -0.32 4.50
C ASN A 85 -13.53 1.07 4.57
N ARG A 86 -13.14 1.94 3.65
CA ARG A 86 -13.71 3.29 3.49
C ARG A 86 -14.70 3.38 2.33
N VAL A 87 -15.16 2.25 1.78
CA VAL A 87 -16.15 2.22 0.68
C VAL A 87 -17.42 2.99 1.06
N HIS A 88 -17.83 2.86 2.33
CA HIS A 88 -19.00 3.55 2.86
C HIS A 88 -18.73 4.98 3.34
N GLU A 89 -17.49 5.47 3.43
CA GLU A 89 -17.29 6.91 3.73
C GLU A 89 -17.72 7.80 2.55
N GLN A 90 -17.95 7.20 1.39
CA GLN A 90 -18.63 7.80 0.25
C GLN A 90 -20.11 7.38 0.21
N LEU A 91 -20.80 7.27 1.37
CA LEU A 91 -22.25 7.06 1.40
C LEU A 91 -22.88 8.06 0.43
N SER A 92 -23.48 7.54 -0.63
CA SER A 92 -24.24 8.36 -1.57
C SER A 92 -25.47 8.87 -0.83
N LEU A 93 -25.88 10.12 -1.08
CA LEU A 93 -27.20 10.63 -0.66
C LEU A 93 -28.33 9.63 -1.00
N ASN A 94 -28.15 8.81 -2.04
CA ASN A 94 -29.10 7.78 -2.43
C ASN A 94 -29.22 6.62 -1.42
N GLU A 95 -28.16 6.25 -0.69
CA GLU A 95 -28.24 5.21 0.34
C GLU A 95 -28.99 5.72 1.57
N ILE A 96 -28.76 6.98 1.98
CA ILE A 96 -29.51 7.62 3.07
C ILE A 96 -30.99 7.77 2.68
N LYS A 97 -31.29 8.15 1.42
CA LYS A 97 -32.67 8.29 0.92
C LYS A 97 -33.45 6.98 0.82
N ARG A 98 -32.80 5.81 0.91
CA ARG A 98 -33.49 4.50 1.01
C ARG A 98 -34.04 4.23 2.40
N ILE A 99 -33.57 4.95 3.42
CA ILE A 99 -34.18 4.95 4.74
C ILE A 99 -35.42 5.83 4.62
N HIS A 100 -36.57 5.19 4.35
CA HIS A 100 -37.85 5.86 4.42
C HIS A 100 -38.15 6.21 5.88
N ILE A 101 -38.20 7.51 6.17
CA ILE A 101 -38.82 8.09 7.36
C ILE A 101 -40.10 8.79 6.90
#